data_AF-A0A178IB02-F1
#
_entry.id   AF-A0A178IB02-F1
#
_cell.length_a   1.000
_cell.length_b   1.000
_cell.length_c   1.000
_cell.angle_alpha   90.00
_cell.angle_beta   90.00
_cell.angle_gamma   90.00
#
_symmetry.space_group_name_H-M   'P 1'
#
loop_
_entity.id
_entity.type
_entity.pdbx_description
1 polymer ?
#
loop_
_entity_poly.entity_id
_entity_poly.type
_entity_poly.pdbx_seq_one_letter_code
_entity_poly.pdbx_strand_id
1 'polypeptide(L)' 'MQLDVRLPMGLLFLILGVILLIYGFVSDPAIYAAHHNYGLNINIASGVVFGVFGLVMLFLAKRGKNKP' A
#
# COMPACT_ATOMS: atom_id res chain seq x y z
N MET A 1 -16.04 16.04 -17.35
CA MET A 1 -15.32 14.76 -17.41
C MET A 1 -15.29 14.19 -15.99
N GLN A 2 -16.03 13.13 -15.69
CA GLN A 2 -15.90 12.46 -14.38
C GLN A 2 -14.55 11.76 -14.36
N LEU A 3 -13.61 12.30 -13.59
CA LEU A 3 -12.31 11.68 -13.37
C LEU A 3 -12.57 10.34 -12.67
N ASP A 4 -12.11 9.23 -13.25
CA ASP A 4 -12.19 7.93 -12.58
C ASP A 4 -11.28 7.95 -11.34
N VAL A 5 -11.90 8.14 -10.18
CA VAL A 5 -11.24 8.30 -8.87
C VAL A 5 -10.40 7.08 -8.51
N ARG A 6 -10.66 5.92 -9.12
CA ARG A 6 -9.89 4.69 -8.91
C ARG A 6 -8.42 4.83 -9.29
N LEU A 7 -8.10 5.62 -10.32
CA LEU A 7 -6.74 5.80 -10.79
C LEU A 7 -5.88 6.62 -9.80
N PRO A 8 -6.25 7.85 -9.40
CA PRO A 8 -5.47 8.61 -8.43
C PRO A 8 -5.43 7.93 -7.05
N MET A 9 -6.54 7.32 -6.60
CA MET A 9 -6.55 6.59 -5.33
C MET A 9 -5.67 5.35 -5.39
N GLY A 10 -5.74 4.56 -6.47
CA GLY A 10 -4.90 3.37 -6.63
C GLY A 10 -3.40 3.69 -6.64
N LEU A 11 -3.00 4.78 -7.31
CA LEU A 11 -1.61 5.26 -7.29
C LEU A 11 -1.19 5.70 -5.89
N LEU A 12 -2.01 6.48 -5.19
CA LEU A 12 -1.71 6.96 -3.84
C LEU A 12 -1.44 5.78 -2.88
N PHE A 13 -2.37 4.83 -2.80
CA PHE A 13 -2.24 3.67 -1.92
C PHE A 13 -1.07 2.77 -2.30
N LEU A 14 -0.79 2.61 -3.60
CA LEU A 14 0.37 1.86 -4.06
C LEU A 14 1.69 2.52 -3.60
N ILE A 15 1.82 3.84 -3.81
CA ILE A 15 3.02 4.59 -3.43
C ILE A 15 3.22 4.53 -1.91
N LEU A 16 2.17 4.78 -1.13
CA LEU A 16 2.24 4.70 0.33
C LEU A 16 2.59 3.28 0.80
N GLY A 17 2.03 2.25 0.18
CA GLY A 17 2.35 0.85 0.48
C GLY A 17 3.82 0.51 0.21
N VAL A 18 4.36 0.96 -0.92
CA VAL A 18 5.79 0.79 -1.25
C VAL A 18 6.69 1.51 -0.26
N ILE A 19 6.38 2.75 0.10
CA ILE A 19 7.16 3.51 1.09
C ILE A 19 7.19 2.77 2.43
N LEU A 20 6.04 2.29 2.91
CA LEU A 20 5.95 1.56 4.17
C LEU A 20 6.68 0.22 4.13
N LEU A 21 6.63 -0.50 3.01
CA LEU A 21 7.41 -1.73 2.81
C LEU A 21 8.91 -1.45 2.88
N ILE A 22 9.39 -0.47 2.11
CA ILE A 22 10.81 -0.10 2.09
C ILE A 22 11.26 0.31 3.50
N TYR A 23 10.49 1.18 4.16
CA TYR A 23 10.79 1.61 5.52
C TYR A 23 10.79 0.43 6.48
N GLY A 24 9.81 -0.46 6.39
CA GLY A 24 9.73 -1.67 7.20
C GLY A 24 10.95 -2.58 7.06
N PHE A 25 11.50 -2.74 5.85
CA PHE A 25 12.70 -3.56 5.62
C PHE A 25 14.02 -2.86 5.97
N VAL A 26 14.09 -1.54 5.85
CA VAL A 26 15.32 -0.75 6.10
C VAL A 26 15.46 -0.33 7.57
N SER A 27 14.35 -0.21 8.30
CA SER A 27 14.34 0.22 9.69
C SER A 27 14.90 -0.83 10.64
N ASP A 28 15.54 -0.36 11.72
CA ASP A 28 16.11 -1.22 12.75
C ASP A 28 15.02 -2.07 13.45
N PRO A 29 15.13 -3.40 13.47
CA PRO A 29 14.21 -4.29 14.17
C PRO A 29 14.01 -3.94 15.65
N ALA A 30 15.00 -3.32 16.30
CA ALA A 30 14.94 -2.90 17.71
C ALA A 30 13.81 -1.89 18.00
N ILE A 31 13.43 -1.08 17.00
CA ILE A 31 12.33 -0.10 17.10
C ILE A 31 10.99 -0.80 17.40
N TYR A 32 10.79 -1.98 16.81
CA TYR A 32 9.58 -2.79 16.98
C TYR A 32 9.67 -3.72 18.19
N ALA A 33 10.88 -4.07 18.63
CA ALA A 33 11.11 -4.91 19.81
C ALA A 33 10.83 -4.18 21.13
N ALA A 34 11.02 -2.86 21.17
CA ALA A 34 10.72 -2.03 22.34
C ALA A 34 9.21 -1.92 22.64
N HIS A 35 8.34 -2.17 21.64
CA HIS A 35 6.89 -2.17 21.80
C HIS A 35 6.43 -3.57 22.19
N HIS A 36 6.26 -3.76 23.50
CA HIS A 36 6.02 -4.99 24.26
C HIS A 36 4.93 -5.97 23.78
N ASN A 37 4.28 -5.82 22.62
CA ASN A 37 3.08 -6.61 22.35
C ASN A 37 2.81 -7.13 20.94
N TYR A 38 3.68 -7.03 19.93
CA TYR A 38 3.34 -7.74 18.68
C TYR A 38 4.49 -8.28 17.83
N GLY A 39 5.75 -7.88 18.01
CA GLY A 39 6.91 -8.41 17.24
C GLY A 39 6.80 -8.32 15.70
N LEU A 40 5.68 -7.83 15.21
CA LEU A 40 5.28 -7.77 13.82
C LEU A 40 5.58 -6.36 13.35
N ASN A 41 6.33 -6.26 12.27
CA ASN A 41 6.66 -4.99 11.67
C ASN A 41 5.39 -4.37 11.07
N ILE A 42 4.77 -3.44 11.80
CA ILE A 42 3.52 -2.80 11.41
C ILE A 42 3.64 -2.03 10.09
N ASN A 43 4.84 -1.55 9.76
CA ASN A 43 5.10 -0.88 8.49
C ASN A 43 5.05 -1.87 7.33
N ILE A 44 5.62 -3.07 7.49
CA ILE A 44 5.47 -4.14 6.50
C ILE A 44 4.00 -4.56 6.38
N ALA A 45 3.32 -4.82 7.50
CA ALA A 45 1.93 -5.29 7.48
C ALA A 45 0.98 -4.26 6.81
N SER A 46 1.07 -3.00 7.21
CA SER A 46 0.28 -1.89 6.63
C SER A 46 0.69 -1.62 5.19
N GLY A 47 1.99 -1.72 4.88
CA GLY A 47 2.53 -1.56 3.54
C GLY A 47 2.00 -2.61 2.55
N VAL A 48 1.90 -3.87 2.97
CA VAL A 48 1.26 -4.94 2.19
C VAL A 48 -0.21 -4.62 1.95
N VAL A 49 -0.96 -4.22 2.99
CA VAL A 49 -2.40 -3.91 2.86
C VAL A 49 -2.63 -2.76 1.85
N PHE A 50 -1.88 -1.67 1.97
CA PHE A 50 -1.99 -0.53 1.05
C PHE A 50 -1.51 -0.88 -0.36
N GLY A 51 -0.43 -1.64 -0.49
CA GLY A 51 0.08 -2.10 -1.78
C GLY A 51 -0.94 -2.98 -2.52
N VAL A 52 -1.51 -3.97 -1.84
CA VAL A 52 -2.55 -4.85 -2.40
C VAL A 52 -3.78 -4.05 -2.80
N PHE A 53 -4.27 -3.16 -1.92
CA PHE A 53 -5.43 -2.32 -2.21
C PHE A 53 -5.18 -1.40 -3.43
N GLY A 54 -4.01 -0.75 -3.49
CA GLY A 54 -3.60 0.09 -4.61
C GLY A 54 -3.54 -0.69 -5.93
N LEU A 55 -2.94 -1.87 -5.92
CA LEU A 55 -2.89 -2.77 -7.09
C LEU A 55 -4.29 -3.18 -7.56
N VAL A 56 -5.18 -3.55 -6.65
CA VAL A 56 -6.57 -3.91 -6.97
C VAL A 56 -7.30 -2.73 -7.60
N MET A 57 -7.18 -1.52 -7.03
CA MET A 57 -7.79 -0.31 -7.59
C MET A 57 -7.27 0.01 -9.01
N LEU A 58 -5.96 -0.08 -9.22
CA LEU A 58 -5.35 0.14 -10.53
C LEU A 58 -5.79 -0.93 -11.55
N PHE A 59 -5.93 -2.19 -11.12
CA PHE A 59 -6.46 -3.26 -11.96
C PHE A 59 -7.92 -2.99 -12.37
N LEU A 60 -8.77 -2.55 -11.43
CA LEU A 60 -10.15 -2.19 -11.72
C LEU A 60 -10.25 -0.97 -12.65
N ALA A 61 -9.42 0.05 -12.46
CA ALA A 61 -9.34 1.21 -13.35
C ALA A 61 -8.95 0.80 -14.78
N LYS A 62 -7.96 -0.10 -14.93
CA LYS A 62 -7.57 -0.66 -16.23
C LYS A 62 -8.70 -1.45 -16.88
N ARG A 63 -9.42 -2.30 -16.14
CA ARG A 63 -10.58 -3.04 -16.68
C ARG A 63 -11.75 -2.13 -17.05
N GLY A 64 -11.97 -1.04 -16.30
CA GLY A 64 -13.00 -0.05 -16.58
C GLY A 64 -12.74 0.72 -17.87
N LYS A 65 -11.48 1.09 -18.14
CA LYS A 65 -11.05 1.71 -19.41
C LYS A 65 -11.21 0.81 -20.64
N ASN A 66 -11.21 -0.51 -20.45
CA ASN A 66 -11.29 -1.49 -21.54
C ASN A 66 -12.73 -1.92 -21.86
N LYS A 67 -13.75 -1.32 -21.24
CA LYS A 67 -15.13 -1.44 -21.70
C LYS A 67 -15.35 -0.39 -22.81
N PRO A 68 -15.78 -0.79 -24.02
CA PRO A 68 -16.12 0.17 -25.08
C PRO A 68 -17.28 1.08 -24.67
#